data_AF-A0A7S3GTW5-F1
#
_entry.id   AF-A0A7S3GTW5-F1
#
_cell.length_a   1.000
_cell.length_b   1.000
_cell.length_c   1.000
_cell.angle_alpha   90.00
_cell.angle_beta   90.00
_cell.angle_gamma   90.00
#
_symmetry.space_group_name_H-M   'P 1'
#
loop_
_entity.id
_entity.type
_entity.pdbx_description
1 polymer ?
#
loop_
_entity_poly.entity_id
_entity_poly.type
_entity_poly.pdbx_seq_one_letter_code
_entity_poly.pdbx_strand_id
1 'polypeptide(L)'
;KYPAQVVILTSQLVWSQNCEKSLSVEGATKVHEAQSTGLQLLESKLHSLSECVLQDMESALRKKCEQLLTEMVHQRDVLRQLIADKVASSNDFGWLYHLRFYWNPTEKNLMQ
;
A
#
# COMPACT_ATOMS: atom_id res chain seq x y z
N LYS A 1 11.87 4.59 -16.43
CA LYS A 1 10.73 5.24 -17.12
C LYS A 1 9.66 4.16 -17.33
N TYR A 2 8.61 4.12 -16.50
CA TYR A 2 7.57 3.07 -16.56
C TYR A 2 6.18 3.67 -16.81
N PRO A 3 5.23 2.90 -17.39
CA PRO A 3 3.83 3.33 -17.50
C PRO A 3 3.21 3.57 -16.12
N ALA A 4 2.30 4.55 -16.02
CA ALA A 4 1.65 4.92 -14.77
C ALA A 4 0.97 3.71 -14.08
N GLN A 5 0.26 2.93 -14.87
CA GLN A 5 -0.46 1.74 -14.41
C GLN A 5 0.47 0.68 -13.80
N VAL A 6 1.64 0.45 -14.41
CA VAL A 6 2.63 -0.50 -13.90
C VAL A 6 3.18 -0.03 -12.54
N VAL A 7 3.43 1.27 -12.40
CA VAL A 7 3.89 1.87 -11.13
C VAL A 7 2.85 1.70 -10.03
N ILE A 8 1.57 1.96 -10.33
CA ILE A 8 0.47 1.82 -9.37
C ILE A 8 0.29 0.36 -8.94
N LEU A 9 0.25 -0.57 -9.90
CA LEU A 9 0.12 -2.00 -9.61
C LEU A 9 1.29 -2.50 -8.74
N THR A 10 2.51 -2.04 -9.02
CA THR A 10 3.67 -2.40 -8.21
C THR A 10 3.56 -1.81 -6.81
N SER A 11 3.06 -0.58 -6.67
CA SER A 11 2.81 0.05 -5.37
C SER A 11 1.78 -0.73 -4.54
N GLN A 12 0.67 -1.15 -5.17
CA GLN A 12 -0.38 -1.95 -4.55
C GLN A 12 0.13 -3.33 -4.10
N LEU A 13 0.96 -3.97 -4.91
CA LEU A 13 1.63 -5.23 -4.58
C LEU A 13 2.54 -5.08 -3.36
N VAL A 14 3.44 -4.09 -3.39
CA VAL A 14 4.39 -3.85 -2.29
C VAL A 14 3.64 -3.52 -0.99
N TRP A 15 2.60 -2.70 -1.07
CA TRP A 15 1.76 -2.39 0.09
C TRP A 15 1.06 -3.63 0.65
N SER A 16 0.40 -4.43 -0.21
CA SER A 16 -0.29 -5.67 0.20
C SER A 16 0.68 -6.63 0.91
N GLN A 17 1.88 -6.81 0.36
CA GLN A 17 2.91 -7.64 0.96
C GLN A 17 3.39 -7.12 2.32
N ASN A 18 3.50 -5.81 2.51
CA ASN A 18 3.91 -5.24 3.78
C ASN A 18 2.83 -5.41 4.85
N CYS A 19 1.56 -5.27 4.49
CA CYS A 19 0.43 -5.56 5.38
C CYS A 19 0.37 -7.04 5.77
N GLU A 20 0.53 -7.96 4.81
CA GLU A 20 0.60 -9.40 5.12
C GLU A 20 1.77 -9.73 6.06
N LYS A 21 2.94 -9.13 5.83
CA LYS A 21 4.10 -9.31 6.71
C LYS A 21 3.83 -8.80 8.12
N SER A 22 3.19 -7.64 8.27
CA SER A 22 2.87 -7.11 9.61
C SER A 22 1.85 -7.98 10.33
N LEU A 23 0.87 -8.55 9.60
CA LEU A 23 -0.14 -9.47 10.13
C LEU A 23 0.40 -10.87 10.42
N SER A 24 1.53 -11.27 9.82
CA SER A 24 2.17 -12.57 10.08
C SER A 24 3.03 -12.62 11.35
N VAL A 25 3.23 -11.48 12.02
CA VAL A 25 4.03 -11.41 13.25
C VAL A 25 3.27 -12.06 14.41
N GLU A 26 3.96 -12.86 15.21
CA GLU A 26 3.36 -13.47 16.39
C GLU A 26 3.11 -12.45 17.51
N GLY A 27 1.83 -12.26 17.85
CA GLY A 27 1.36 -11.46 18.97
C GLY A 27 0.73 -10.13 18.56
N ALA A 28 -0.51 -9.89 19.00
CA ALA A 28 -1.32 -8.73 18.61
C ALA A 28 -0.64 -7.38 18.87
N THR A 29 0.12 -7.24 19.96
CA THR A 29 0.87 -6.02 20.26
C THR A 29 1.93 -5.73 19.20
N LYS A 30 2.69 -6.76 18.78
CA LYS A 30 3.73 -6.59 17.76
C LYS A 30 3.13 -6.30 16.38
N VAL A 31 1.98 -6.90 16.07
CA VAL A 31 1.23 -6.58 14.83
C VAL A 31 0.81 -5.11 14.82
N HIS A 32 0.25 -4.63 15.92
CA HIS A 32 -0.15 -3.22 16.06
C HIS A 32 1.06 -2.27 15.94
N GLU A 33 2.19 -2.59 16.56
CA GLU A 33 3.44 -1.81 16.42
C GLU A 33 3.96 -1.80 14.97
N ALA A 34 3.95 -2.95 14.29
CA ALA A 34 4.38 -3.08 12.90
C ALA A 34 3.46 -2.29 11.95
N GLN A 35 2.15 -2.38 12.13
CA GLN A 35 1.17 -1.59 11.37
C GLN A 35 1.33 -0.09 11.64
N SER A 36 1.53 0.31 12.90
CA SER A 36 1.75 1.72 13.28
C SER A 36 3.01 2.29 12.64
N THR A 37 4.09 1.52 12.62
CA THR A 37 5.34 1.88 11.93
C THR A 37 5.13 2.00 10.42
N GLY A 38 4.39 1.05 9.82
CA GLY A 38 4.00 1.10 8.42
C GLY A 38 3.16 2.34 8.07
N LEU A 39 2.25 2.74 8.96
CA LEU A 39 1.42 3.93 8.81
C LEU A 39 2.26 5.20 8.82
N GLN A 40 3.19 5.34 9.77
CA GLN A 40 4.10 6.48 9.82
C GLN A 40 4.95 6.62 8.54
N LEU A 41 5.47 5.49 8.04
CA LEU A 41 6.23 5.48 6.79
C LEU A 41 5.37 5.90 5.59
N LEU A 42 4.11 5.44 5.55
CA LEU A 42 3.18 5.78 4.49
C LEU A 42 2.79 7.26 4.53
N GLU A 43 2.53 7.80 5.71
CA GLU A 43 2.25 9.23 5.92
C GLU A 43 3.44 10.11 5.51
N SER A 44 4.67 9.70 5.85
CA SER A 44 5.88 10.38 5.41
C SER A 44 6.02 10.38 3.88
N LYS A 45 5.79 9.24 3.22
CA LYS A 45 5.82 9.15 1.75
C LYS A 45 4.75 10.03 1.10
N LEU A 46 3.54 10.04 1.67
CA LEU A 46 2.44 10.86 1.19
C LEU A 46 2.76 12.35 1.32
N HIS A 47 3.40 12.75 2.43
CA HIS A 47 3.87 14.12 2.62
C HIS A 47 4.93 14.51 1.56
N SER A 48 5.95 13.69 1.33
CA SER A 48 6.93 13.98 0.28
C SER A 48 6.31 14.03 -1.12
N LEU A 49 5.35 13.13 -1.41
CA LEU A 49 4.66 13.13 -2.69
C LEU A 49 3.74 14.36 -2.85
N SER A 50 3.13 14.84 -1.76
CA SER A 50 2.32 16.06 -1.78
C SER A 50 3.18 17.31 -2.02
N GLU A 51 4.39 17.36 -1.48
CA GLU A 51 5.35 18.43 -1.79
C GLU A 51 5.78 18.38 -3.26
N CYS A 52 6.03 17.19 -3.83
CA CYS A 52 6.41 17.06 -5.24
C CYS A 52 5.32 17.60 -6.20
N VAL A 53 4.04 17.39 -5.91
CA VAL A 53 2.96 17.87 -6.81
C VAL A 53 2.74 19.38 -6.74
N LEU A 54 3.19 20.04 -5.66
CA LEU A 54 3.16 21.50 -5.52
C LEU A 54 4.27 22.20 -6.32
N GLN A 55 5.32 21.47 -6.69
CA GLN A 55 6.40 22.00 -7.51
C GLN A 55 6.04 22.03 -8.99
N ASP A 56 6.82 22.79 -9.77
CA ASP A 56 6.62 22.87 -11.20
C ASP A 56 7.06 21.55 -11.87
N MET A 57 6.14 20.88 -12.54
CA MET A 57 6.35 19.57 -13.14
C MET A 57 5.68 19.46 -14.50
N GLU A 58 6.24 18.63 -15.37
CA GLU A 58 5.62 18.26 -16.63
C GLU A 58 4.22 17.64 -16.39
N SER A 59 3.23 18.04 -17.19
CA SER A 59 1.83 17.59 -17.07
C SER A 59 1.67 16.07 -16.98
N ALA A 60 2.44 15.32 -17.77
CA ALA A 60 2.40 13.85 -17.75
C ALA A 60 2.92 13.24 -16.43
N LEU A 61 3.92 13.87 -15.80
CA LEU A 61 4.44 13.44 -14.50
C LEU A 61 3.46 13.82 -13.37
N ARG A 62 2.86 15.02 -13.44
CA ARG A 62 1.86 15.47 -12.47
C ARG A 62 0.69 14.49 -12.36
N LYS A 63 0.12 14.07 -13.50
CA LYS A 63 -0.96 13.07 -13.52
C LYS A 63 -0.57 11.72 -12.88
N LYS A 64 0.68 11.30 -13.06
CA LYS A 64 1.20 10.06 -12.44
C LYS A 64 1.29 10.20 -10.92
N CYS A 65 1.79 11.34 -10.44
CA CYS A 65 1.89 11.63 -9.02
C CYS A 65 0.51 11.77 -8.37
N GLU A 66 -0.45 12.45 -9.02
CA GLU A 66 -1.84 12.55 -8.56
C GLU A 66 -2.50 11.18 -8.41
N GLN A 67 -2.29 10.29 -9.39
CA GLN A 67 -2.85 8.95 -9.33
C GLN A 67 -2.20 8.10 -8.23
N LEU A 68 -0.89 8.21 -8.03
CA LEU A 68 -0.19 7.55 -6.93
C LEU A 68 -0.61 8.11 -5.57
N LEU A 69 -0.84 9.43 -5.47
CA LEU A 69 -1.30 10.10 -4.25
C LEU A 69 -2.70 9.59 -3.86
N THR A 70 -3.61 9.48 -4.83
CA THR A 70 -4.95 8.93 -4.62
C THR A 70 -4.89 7.50 -4.05
N GLU A 71 -4.02 6.67 -4.62
CA GLU A 71 -3.78 5.30 -4.13
C GLU A 71 -3.17 5.28 -2.72
N MET A 72 -2.15 6.10 -2.44
CA MET A 72 -1.52 6.16 -1.12
C MET A 72 -2.47 6.68 -0.02
N VAL A 73 -3.38 7.60 -0.36
CA VAL A 73 -4.45 8.04 0.56
C VAL A 73 -5.35 6.86 0.92
N HIS A 74 -5.79 6.08 -0.06
CA HIS A 74 -6.60 4.88 0.18
C HIS A 74 -5.87 3.88 1.09
N GLN A 75 -4.60 3.58 0.79
CA GLN A 75 -3.77 2.67 1.58
C GLN A 75 -3.62 3.12 3.04
N ARG A 76 -3.49 4.42 3.28
CA ARG A 76 -3.39 5.01 4.63
C ARG A 76 -4.69 4.83 5.38
N ASP A 77 -5.81 5.10 4.72
CA ASP A 77 -7.14 5.02 5.34
C ASP A 77 -7.47 3.57 5.70
N VAL A 78 -7.14 2.61 4.83
CA VAL A 78 -7.25 1.18 5.16
C VAL A 78 -6.37 0.81 6.35
N LEU A 79 -5.11 1.22 6.37
CA LEU A 79 -4.21 0.87 7.47
C LEU A 79 -4.66 1.48 8.81
N ARG A 80 -5.20 2.70 8.80
CA ARG A 80 -5.82 3.32 9.99
C ARG A 80 -7.05 2.57 10.47
N GLN A 81 -7.82 1.98 9.56
CA GLN A 81 -8.96 1.14 9.90
C GLN A 81 -8.51 -0.17 10.54
N LEU A 82 -7.53 -0.88 9.95
CA LEU A 82 -6.99 -2.15 10.48
C LEU A 82 -6.43 -1.99 11.91
N ILE A 83 -5.48 -1.05 12.07
CA ILE A 83 -5.52 0.02 13.07
C ILE A 83 -6.53 -0.09 14.22
N ALA A 84 -7.56 0.74 14.06
CA ALA A 84 -8.65 0.95 14.99
C ALA A 84 -9.41 -0.34 15.33
N ASP A 85 -9.58 -1.23 14.36
CA ASP A 85 -10.29 -2.51 14.51
C ASP A 85 -9.42 -3.59 15.17
N LYS A 86 -8.14 -3.30 15.44
CA LYS A 86 -7.15 -4.19 16.06
C LYS A 86 -6.97 -5.51 15.30
N VAL A 87 -7.00 -5.42 13.97
CA VAL A 87 -6.81 -6.58 13.10
C VAL A 87 -5.38 -7.13 13.27
N ALA A 88 -5.29 -8.34 13.80
CA ALA A 88 -4.03 -8.97 14.20
C ALA A 88 -3.69 -10.26 13.43
N SER A 89 -4.48 -10.63 12.41
CA SER A 89 -4.27 -11.84 11.61
C SER A 89 -4.59 -11.61 10.14
N SER A 90 -3.87 -12.31 9.25
CA SER A 90 -4.14 -12.31 7.82
C SER A 90 -5.45 -13.02 7.44
N ASN A 91 -6.01 -13.80 8.35
CA ASN A 91 -7.30 -14.48 8.17
C ASN A 91 -8.49 -13.66 8.69
N ASP A 92 -8.25 -12.47 9.25
CA ASP A 92 -9.30 -11.59 9.75
C ASP A 92 -10.10 -10.99 8.59
N PHE A 93 -11.42 -10.99 8.70
CA PHE A 93 -12.30 -10.42 7.68
C PHE A 93 -12.02 -8.95 7.42
N GLY A 94 -11.61 -8.18 8.44
CA GLY A 94 -11.25 -6.77 8.28
C GLY A 94 -10.12 -6.57 7.27
N TRP A 95 -9.18 -7.51 7.18
CA TRP A 95 -8.15 -7.50 6.13
C TRP A 95 -8.64 -8.14 4.82
N LEU A 96 -9.31 -9.30 4.91
CA LEU A 96 -9.78 -10.06 3.74
C LEU A 96 -10.78 -9.29 2.87
N TYR A 97 -11.49 -8.31 3.44
CA TYR A 97 -12.43 -7.45 2.74
C TYR A 97 -11.78 -6.56 1.66
N HIS A 98 -10.50 -6.22 1.82
CA HIS A 98 -9.81 -5.32 0.90
C HIS A 98 -9.23 -6.04 -0.33
N LEU A 99 -9.06 -5.30 -1.42
CA LEU A 99 -8.39 -5.80 -2.61
C LEU A 99 -6.89 -5.97 -2.31
N ARG A 100 -6.38 -7.19 -2.54
CA ARG A 100 -4.99 -7.57 -2.24
C ARG A 100 -4.31 -8.04 -3.51
N PHE A 101 -3.05 -7.64 -3.66
CA PHE A 101 -2.24 -7.97 -4.81
C PHE A 101 -1.15 -8.95 -4.40
N TYR A 102 -1.04 -10.04 -5.16
CA TYR A 102 -0.02 -11.07 -4.99
C TYR A 102 0.72 -11.25 -6.31
N TRP A 103 2.01 -11.52 -6.20
CA TRP A 103 2.87 -11.83 -7.34
C TRP A 103 3.48 -13.20 -7.11
N ASN A 104 3.15 -14.15 -7.98
CA ASN A 104 3.75 -15.48 -7.95
C ASN A 104 4.63 -15.66 -9.20
N PRO A 105 5.97 -15.61 -9.06
CA PRO A 105 6.88 -15.74 -10.20
C PRO A 105 6.90 -17.15 -10.81
N THR A 106 6.35 -18.16 -10.14
CA THR A 106 6.33 -19.55 -10.64
C THR A 106 5.02 -19.92 -11.33
N GLU A 107 4.01 -19.05 -11.32
CA GLU A 107 2.80 -19.31 -12.10
C GLU A 107 3.09 -19.23 -13.59
N LYS A 108 2.68 -20.26 -14.33
CA LYS A 108 2.69 -20.25 -15.79
C LYS A 108 1.80 -19.10 -16.27
N ASN A 109 2.31 -18.32 -17.21
CA ASN A 109 1.51 -17.35 -17.95
C ASN A 109 0.28 -18.08 -18.54
N LEU A 110 -0.91 -17.80 -18.00
CA LEU A 110 -2.18 -18.34 -18.52
C LEU A 110 -2.55 -17.74 -19.89
N MET A 111 -1.83 -16.70 -20.32
CA MET A 111 -2.04 -15.95 -21.56
C MET A 111 -1.05 -16.34 -22.67
N GLN A 112 -0.32 -17.44 -22.50
CA GLN A 112 0.54 -18.04 -23.54
C GLN A 112 0.03 -19.43 -23.94
#